data_AF-A0A1F4SMV8-F1
#
_entry.id   AF-A0A1F4SMV8-F1
#
_cell.length_a   1.000
_cell.length_b   1.000
_cell.length_c   1.000
_cell.angle_alpha   90.00
_cell.angle_beta   90.00
_cell.angle_gamma   90.00
#
_symmetry.space_group_name_H-M   'P 1'
#
loop_
_entity.id
_entity.type
_entity.pdbx_description
1 polymer ?
#
loop_
_entity_poly.entity_id
_entity_poly.type
_entity_poly.pdbx_seq_one_letter_code
_entity_poly.pdbx_strand_id
1 'polypeptide(L)'
;MILSEKNRQVIYLEYEINTQKKNFLKNTVLGKRILITSRQDWNNEEIVLAYQGQKDVEFAFRQIKNPFHTCIRPQYHWTDQKIKVHVLCSIIAFTICALIEKTARENDCPFIINDILDRLSSIRKVKYIIPKTKNKFNIEYGMEEIEDEATRKLFEVLMK
;
A
#
# COMPACT_ATOMS: atom_id res chain seq x y z
N MET A 1 -26.08 -5.37 -16.03
CA MET A 1 -25.84 -5.35 -14.58
C MET A 1 -27.14 -4.91 -13.96
N ILE A 2 -27.81 -5.82 -13.25
CA ILE A 2 -29.07 -5.53 -12.56
C ILE A 2 -28.79 -5.79 -11.07
N LEU A 3 -29.03 -4.77 -10.24
CA LEU A 3 -28.98 -4.93 -8.79
C LEU A 3 -30.39 -5.37 -8.36
N SER A 4 -30.52 -6.59 -7.83
CA SER A 4 -31.79 -7.06 -7.28
C SER A 4 -31.67 -7.14 -5.75
N GLU A 5 -32.55 -6.42 -5.05
CA GLU A 5 -32.70 -6.52 -3.60
C GLU A 5 -33.67 -7.66 -3.29
N LYS A 6 -33.16 -8.75 -2.72
CA LYS A 6 -33.98 -9.78 -2.07
C LYS A 6 -33.51 -9.89 -0.62
N ASN A 7 -34.22 -9.19 0.25
CA ASN A 7 -34.00 -9.03 1.69
C ASN A 7 -32.82 -8.13 2.11
N ARG A 8 -33.10 -7.33 3.14
CA ARG A 8 -32.40 -6.13 3.65
C ARG A 8 -30.90 -6.24 4.02
N GLN A 9 -30.17 -7.30 3.65
CA GLN A 9 -28.77 -7.48 4.08
C GLN A 9 -27.82 -8.11 3.04
N VAL A 10 -28.26 -8.53 1.85
CA VAL A 10 -27.33 -9.09 0.83
C VAL A 10 -27.68 -8.57 -0.57
N ILE A 11 -26.74 -7.84 -1.17
CA ILE A 11 -26.84 -7.38 -2.56
C ILE A 11 -26.25 -8.45 -3.47
N TYR A 12 -27.08 -9.02 -4.34
CA TYR A 12 -26.62 -9.95 -5.36
C TYR A 12 -26.34 -9.20 -6.66
N LEU A 13 -25.14 -9.40 -7.21
CA LEU A 13 -24.76 -8.84 -8.50
C LEU A 13 -25.07 -9.86 -9.59
N GLU A 14 -26.18 -9.67 -10.29
CA GLU A 14 -26.44 -10.42 -11.52
C GLU A 14 -25.77 -9.70 -12.71
N TYR A 15 -24.78 -10.38 -13.28
CA TYR A 15 -24.07 -9.92 -14.45
C TYR A 15 -23.98 -11.03 -15.50
N GLU A 16 -24.04 -10.61 -16.76
CA GLU A 16 -23.85 -11.48 -17.90
C GLU A 16 -22.78 -10.85 -18.81
N ILE A 17 -21.89 -11.68 -19.34
CA ILE A 17 -20.87 -11.25 -20.29
C ILE A 17 -21.42 -11.45 -21.70
N ASN A 18 -21.53 -10.36 -22.47
CA ASN A 18 -21.87 -10.47 -23.88
C ASN A 18 -20.71 -11.11 -24.66
N THR A 19 -20.85 -12.40 -24.96
CA THR A 19 -19.82 -13.21 -25.61
C THR A 19 -19.47 -12.71 -27.01
N GLN A 20 -20.44 -12.20 -27.77
CA GLN A 20 -20.20 -11.64 -29.11
C GLN A 20 -19.31 -10.40 -29.05
N LYS A 21 -19.63 -9.44 -28.18
CA LYS A 21 -18.79 -8.24 -27.96
C LYS A 21 -17.41 -8.60 -27.43
N LYS A 22 -17.31 -9.58 -26.51
CA LYS A 22 -16.02 -10.08 -26.01
C LYS A 22 -15.16 -10.65 -27.14
N ASN A 23 -15.75 -11.46 -28.02
CA ASN A 23 -15.03 -12.05 -29.16
C ASN A 23 -14.64 -10.99 -30.19
N PHE A 24 -15.53 -10.03 -30.48
CA PHE A 24 -15.20 -8.88 -31.31
C PHE A 24 -13.99 -8.12 -30.78
N LEU A 25 -14.00 -7.76 -29.48
CA LEU A 25 -12.87 -7.07 -28.84
C LEU A 25 -11.58 -7.90 -28.91
N LYS A 26 -11.64 -9.20 -28.62
CA LYS A 26 -10.48 -10.10 -28.71
C LYS A 26 -9.85 -10.14 -30.10
N ASN A 27 -10.67 -10.09 -31.15
CA ASN A 27 -10.21 -10.29 -32.52
C ASN A 27 -9.85 -8.98 -33.23
N THR A 28 -10.36 -7.83 -32.77
CA THR A 28 -10.24 -6.55 -33.50
C THR A 28 -9.56 -5.43 -32.71
N VAL A 29 -9.61 -5.46 -31.37
CA VAL A 29 -9.15 -4.34 -30.52
C VAL A 29 -8.02 -4.76 -29.59
N LEU A 30 -8.14 -5.91 -28.93
CA LEU A 30 -7.14 -6.36 -27.96
C LEU A 30 -5.89 -6.85 -28.70
N GLY A 31 -4.75 -6.24 -28.39
CA GLY A 31 -3.46 -6.67 -28.91
C GLY A 31 -3.09 -8.08 -28.45
N LYS A 32 -2.30 -8.80 -29.26
CA LYS A 32 -1.70 -10.08 -28.85
C LYS A 32 -0.46 -9.81 -28.00
N ARG A 33 -0.33 -10.51 -26.88
CA ARG A 33 0.83 -10.43 -25.98
C ARG A 33 1.57 -11.76 -26.03
N ILE A 34 2.82 -11.72 -26.47
CA ILE A 34 3.69 -12.90 -26.59
C ILE A 34 4.56 -12.96 -25.34
N LEU A 35 4.54 -14.10 -24.65
CA LEU A 35 5.40 -14.37 -23.50
C LEU A 35 6.49 -15.35 -23.94
N ILE A 36 7.75 -14.98 -23.72
CA ILE A 36 8.92 -15.82 -24.01
C ILE A 36 9.57 -16.14 -22.67
N THR A 37 9.79 -17.42 -22.39
CA THR A 37 10.37 -17.89 -21.12
C THR A 37 11.31 -19.06 -21.34
N SER A 38 12.33 -19.17 -20.51
CA SER A 38 13.20 -20.36 -20.43
C SER A 38 12.68 -21.42 -19.45
N ARG A 39 11.57 -21.14 -18.74
CA ARG A 39 10.89 -22.05 -17.81
C ARG A 39 10.09 -23.10 -18.60
N GLN A 40 10.73 -24.20 -18.96
CA GLN A 40 10.12 -25.31 -19.72
C GLN A 40 9.25 -26.21 -18.84
N ASP A 41 9.47 -26.17 -17.52
CA ASP A 41 8.83 -27.00 -16.50
C ASP A 41 7.48 -26.45 -16.02
N TRP A 42 7.14 -25.21 -16.37
CA TRP A 42 5.92 -24.54 -15.92
C TRP A 42 4.78 -24.71 -16.91
N ASN A 43 3.56 -24.82 -16.40
CA ASN A 43 2.36 -24.78 -17.24
C ASN A 43 2.06 -23.34 -17.72
N ASN A 44 1.15 -23.22 -18.68
CA ASN A 44 0.78 -21.93 -19.26
C ASN A 44 0.18 -20.99 -18.21
N GLU A 45 -0.61 -21.52 -17.27
CA GLU A 45 -1.25 -20.78 -16.20
C GLU A 45 -0.22 -20.15 -15.26
N GLU A 46 0.80 -20.90 -14.85
CA GLU A 46 1.92 -20.48 -14.00
C GLU A 46 2.75 -19.39 -14.69
N ILE A 47 3.05 -19.57 -15.98
CA ILE A 47 3.76 -18.56 -16.78
C ILE A 47 2.96 -17.26 -16.81
N VAL A 48 1.66 -17.34 -17.08
CA VAL A 48 0.78 -16.16 -17.11
C VAL A 48 0.68 -15.50 -15.74
N LEU A 49 0.51 -16.27 -14.66
CA LEU A 49 0.42 -15.75 -13.30
C LEU A 49 1.71 -15.05 -12.85
N ALA A 50 2.87 -15.68 -13.08
CA ALA A 50 4.15 -15.08 -12.74
C ALA A 50 4.39 -13.78 -13.51
N TYR A 51 4.02 -13.78 -14.79
CA TYR A 51 4.12 -12.59 -15.62
C TYR A 51 3.16 -11.48 -15.19
N GLN A 52 1.96 -11.80 -14.71
CA GLN A 52 1.07 -10.82 -14.10
C GLN A 52 1.68 -10.14 -12.87
N GLY A 53 2.62 -10.79 -12.17
CA GLY A 53 3.39 -10.18 -11.07
C GLY A 53 4.27 -8.99 -11.48
N GLN A 54 4.51 -8.77 -12.78
CA GLN A 54 5.19 -7.57 -13.29
C GLN A 54 4.49 -6.28 -12.81
N LYS A 55 3.15 -6.29 -12.75
CA LYS A 55 2.36 -5.13 -12.30
C LYS A 55 2.69 -4.74 -10.85
N ASP A 56 3.01 -5.73 -10.01
CA ASP A 56 3.31 -5.54 -8.59
C ASP A 56 4.71 -4.92 -8.44
N VAL A 57 5.65 -5.33 -9.29
CA VAL A 57 6.98 -4.70 -9.41
C VAL A 57 6.87 -3.25 -9.88
N GLU A 58 6.05 -2.98 -10.91
CA GLU A 58 5.79 -1.61 -11.37
C GLU A 58 5.14 -0.74 -10.29
N PHE A 59 4.21 -1.32 -9.52
CA PHE A 59 3.61 -0.66 -8.37
C PHE A 59 4.65 -0.34 -7.31
N ALA A 60 5.54 -1.27 -6.96
CA ALA A 60 6.63 -1.02 -6.01
C ALA A 60 7.53 0.14 -6.46
N PHE A 61 7.93 0.17 -7.74
CA PHE A 61 8.70 1.30 -8.28
C PHE A 61 7.94 2.62 -8.23
N ARG A 62 6.62 2.60 -8.44
CA ARG A 62 5.78 3.79 -8.31
C ARG A 62 5.76 4.29 -6.87
N GLN A 63 5.58 3.40 -5.90
CA GLN A 63 5.57 3.75 -4.48
C GLN A 63 6.91 4.29 -4.00
N ILE A 64 8.02 3.66 -4.40
CA ILE A 64 9.38 4.10 -4.04
C ILE A 64 9.70 5.50 -4.61
N LYS A 65 9.11 5.85 -5.75
CA LYS A 65 9.27 7.16 -6.39
C LYS A 65 8.29 8.21 -5.87
N ASN A 66 7.39 7.86 -4.94
CA ASN A 66 6.42 8.78 -4.38
C ASN A 66 7.14 9.90 -3.60
N PRO A 67 6.94 11.18 -3.93
CA PRO A 67 7.65 12.30 -3.31
C PRO A 67 7.19 12.65 -1.88
N PHE A 68 6.15 11.99 -1.35
CA PHE A 68 5.60 12.28 -0.03
C PHE A 68 6.03 11.30 1.07
N HIS A 69 6.33 10.04 0.73
CA HIS A 69 6.53 8.99 1.73
C HIS A 69 7.94 8.35 1.69
N THR A 70 8.35 7.80 0.54
CA THR A 70 9.63 7.06 0.40
C THR A 70 10.69 7.86 -0.38
N CYS A 71 10.26 8.82 -1.19
CA CYS A 71 11.02 9.96 -1.70
C CYS A 71 12.37 9.64 -2.36
N ILE A 72 12.50 8.58 -3.17
CA ILE A 72 13.68 8.46 -4.05
C ILE A 72 13.81 9.69 -4.97
N ARG A 73 12.68 10.32 -5.30
CA ARG A 73 12.65 11.58 -6.03
C ARG A 73 11.87 12.64 -5.26
N PRO A 74 12.29 13.92 -5.31
CA PRO A 74 13.50 14.44 -5.97
C PRO A 74 14.80 14.10 -5.22
N GLN A 75 15.89 13.89 -5.96
CA GLN A 75 17.21 13.60 -5.38
C GLN A 75 18.07 14.87 -5.38
N TYR A 76 18.32 15.42 -4.19
CA TYR A 76 19.15 16.62 -4.02
C TYR A 76 20.62 16.32 -3.70
N HIS A 77 20.98 15.03 -3.57
CA HIS A 77 22.34 14.57 -3.35
C HIS A 77 23.13 14.50 -4.67
N TRP A 78 24.38 15.00 -4.67
CA TRP A 78 25.22 15.08 -5.87
C TRP A 78 26.45 14.15 -5.87
N THR A 79 26.75 13.46 -4.76
CA THR A 79 27.85 12.48 -4.71
C THR A 79 27.31 11.05 -4.75
N ASP A 80 27.99 10.16 -5.48
CA ASP A 80 27.61 8.75 -5.59
C ASP A 80 27.40 8.08 -4.23
N GLN A 81 28.24 8.40 -3.25
CA GLN A 81 28.11 7.89 -1.89
C GLN A 81 26.77 8.29 -1.26
N LYS A 82 26.39 9.57 -1.31
CA LYS A 82 25.14 10.06 -0.70
C LYS A 82 23.91 9.59 -1.47
N ILE A 83 24.03 9.46 -2.79
CA ILE A 83 22.98 8.88 -3.65
C ILE A 83 22.70 7.43 -3.25
N LYS A 84 23.75 6.60 -3.10
CA LYS A 84 23.61 5.20 -2.65
C LYS A 84 22.95 5.09 -1.29
N VAL A 85 23.35 5.93 -0.33
CA VAL A 85 22.75 5.96 1.02
C VAL A 85 21.28 6.36 0.96
N HIS A 86 20.92 7.39 0.19
CA HIS A 86 19.53 7.82 0.03
C HIS A 86 18.65 6.70 -0.53
N VAL A 87 19.09 6.06 -1.60
CA VAL A 87 18.37 4.93 -2.22
C VAL A 87 18.20 3.78 -1.22
N LEU A 88 19.23 3.46 -0.44
CA LEU A 88 19.14 2.43 0.61
C LEU A 88 18.08 2.79 1.65
N CYS A 89 18.09 4.03 2.17
CA CYS A 89 17.09 4.50 3.12
C CYS A 89 15.66 4.41 2.55
N SER A 90 15.45 4.81 1.30
CA SER A 90 14.14 4.71 0.64
C SER A 90 13.68 3.26 0.45
N ILE A 91 14.59 2.33 0.13
CA ILE A 91 14.26 0.90 0.03
C ILE A 91 13.87 0.36 1.41
N ILE A 92 14.62 0.68 2.47
CA ILE A 92 14.28 0.27 3.85
C ILE A 92 12.92 0.81 4.25
N ALA A 93 12.65 2.10 3.99
CA ALA A 93 11.36 2.73 4.28
C ALA A 93 10.21 2.01 3.54
N PHE A 94 10.40 1.70 2.25
CA PHE A 94 9.42 0.95 1.48
C PHE A 94 9.19 -0.46 2.01
N THR A 95 10.25 -1.18 2.43
CA THR A 95 10.12 -2.51 3.03
C THR A 95 9.32 -2.45 4.33
N ILE A 96 9.57 -1.46 5.19
CA ILE A 96 8.79 -1.26 6.41
C ILE A 96 7.32 -0.97 6.06
N CYS A 97 7.07 -0.09 5.09
CA CYS A 97 5.73 0.20 4.60
C CYS A 97 4.99 -1.07 4.13
N ALA A 98 5.65 -1.93 3.34
CA ALA A 98 5.07 -3.17 2.87
C ALA A 98 4.74 -4.15 4.02
N LEU A 99 5.57 -4.17 5.07
CA LEU A 99 5.30 -4.95 6.28
C LEU A 99 4.09 -4.41 7.04
N ILE A 100 4.00 -3.10 7.22
CA ILE A 100 2.85 -2.44 7.85
C ILE A 100 1.56 -2.75 7.07
N GLU A 101 1.57 -2.61 5.75
CA GLU A 101 0.42 -2.91 4.89
C GLU A 101 0.01 -4.39 5.01
N LYS A 102 0.98 -5.29 5.03
CA LYS A 102 0.73 -6.73 5.24
C LYS A 102 0.06 -6.97 6.60
N THR A 103 0.62 -6.46 7.69
CA THR A 103 0.07 -6.62 9.04
C THR A 103 -1.32 -6.02 9.16
N ALA A 104 -1.58 -4.86 8.56
CA ALA A 104 -2.90 -4.25 8.53
C ALA A 104 -3.91 -5.14 7.78
N ARG A 105 -3.53 -5.68 6.62
CA ARG A 105 -4.38 -6.58 5.82
C ARG A 105 -4.70 -7.88 6.55
N GLU A 106 -3.75 -8.44 7.29
CA GLU A 106 -3.95 -9.64 8.11
C GLU A 106 -4.90 -9.42 9.31
N ASN A 107 -5.17 -8.17 9.68
CA ASN A 107 -6.03 -7.78 10.81
C ASN A 107 -7.30 -7.02 10.35
N ASP A 108 -7.81 -7.34 9.15
CA ASP A 108 -9.03 -6.74 8.59
C ASP A 108 -9.00 -5.20 8.51
N CYS A 109 -7.83 -4.64 8.16
CA CYS A 109 -7.64 -3.22 7.84
C CYS A 109 -7.12 -3.09 6.39
N PRO A 110 -7.99 -3.22 5.37
CA PRO A 110 -7.58 -3.29 3.96
C PRO A 110 -7.29 -1.90 3.36
N PHE A 111 -6.49 -1.09 4.05
CA PHE A 111 -6.08 0.23 3.57
C PHE A 111 -4.92 0.11 2.58
N ILE A 112 -4.86 1.05 1.63
CA ILE A 112 -3.71 1.19 0.74
C ILE A 112 -2.58 1.86 1.52
N ILE A 113 -1.33 1.54 1.22
CA ILE A 113 -0.17 2.05 1.97
C ILE A 113 -0.16 3.57 2.18
N ASN A 114 -0.52 4.38 1.18
CA ASN A 114 -0.55 5.84 1.35
C ASN A 114 -1.60 6.27 2.38
N ASP A 115 -2.78 5.63 2.38
CA ASP A 115 -3.84 5.90 3.36
C ASP A 115 -3.40 5.50 4.77
N ILE A 116 -2.70 4.37 4.91
CA ILE A 116 -2.08 3.96 6.18
C ILE A 116 -1.12 5.05 6.67
N LEU A 117 -0.22 5.53 5.81
CA LEU A 117 0.77 6.54 6.18
C LEU A 117 0.12 7.89 6.54
N ASP A 118 -0.89 8.30 5.78
CA ASP A 118 -1.64 9.53 6.05
C ASP A 118 -2.38 9.44 7.40
N ARG A 119 -3.06 8.32 7.66
CA ARG A 119 -3.71 8.05 8.96
C ARG A 119 -2.71 8.06 10.11
N LEU A 120 -1.59 7.35 9.98
CA LEU A 120 -0.54 7.35 11.00
C LEU A 120 0.06 8.74 11.22
N SER A 121 0.19 9.55 10.16
CA SER A 121 0.70 10.93 10.26
C SER A 121 -0.25 11.87 11.02
N SER A 122 -1.55 11.57 11.01
CA SER A 122 -2.56 12.33 11.77
C SER A 122 -2.51 12.08 13.28
N ILE A 123 -1.89 10.97 13.71
CA ILE A 123 -1.77 10.63 15.14
C ILE A 123 -0.75 11.55 15.79
N ARG A 124 -1.20 12.36 16.75
CA ARG A 124 -0.35 13.30 17.47
C ARG A 124 0.01 12.78 18.86
N LYS A 125 1.32 12.70 19.12
CA LYS A 125 1.88 12.45 20.45
C LYS A 125 2.27 13.78 21.10
N VAL A 126 1.75 14.04 22.28
CA VAL A 126 2.00 15.27 23.05
C VAL A 126 3.11 15.02 24.07
N LYS A 127 4.02 15.99 24.20
CA LYS A 127 5.08 15.99 25.21
C LYS A 127 4.77 17.07 26.25
N TYR A 128 4.44 16.65 27.48
CA TYR A 128 4.27 17.53 28.61
C TYR A 128 5.62 17.78 29.28
N ILE A 129 5.99 19.05 29.44
CA ILE A 129 7.18 19.46 30.19
C ILE A 129 6.70 20.12 31.48
N ILE A 130 6.77 19.37 32.57
CA ILE A 130 6.24 19.80 33.87
C ILE A 130 7.41 20.31 34.72
N PRO A 131 7.46 21.59 35.09
CA PRO A 131 8.52 22.10 35.96
C PRO A 131 8.38 21.52 37.37
N LYS A 132 9.43 20.86 37.87
CA LYS A 132 9.50 20.35 39.25
C LYS A 132 10.28 21.30 40.17
N THR A 133 11.24 22.07 39.63
CA THR A 133 12.06 23.05 40.40
C THR A 133 12.75 24.03 39.42
N LYS A 134 13.39 25.10 39.93
CA LYS A 134 14.04 26.16 39.11
C LYS A 134 14.98 25.67 37.99
N ASN A 135 15.52 24.45 38.09
CA ASN A 135 16.40 23.83 37.08
C ASN A 135 16.08 22.35 36.76
N LYS A 136 14.92 21.83 37.17
CA LYS A 136 14.52 20.43 36.92
C LYS A 136 13.13 20.35 36.30
N PHE A 137 13.05 19.64 35.18
CA PHE A 137 11.81 19.37 34.45
C PHE A 137 11.49 17.88 34.50
N ASN A 138 10.23 17.54 34.68
CA ASN A 138 9.70 16.21 34.39
C ASN A 138 9.20 16.20 32.95
N ILE A 139 9.48 15.14 32.21
CA ILE A 139 8.95 14.94 30.86
C ILE A 139 7.93 13.82 30.93
N GLU A 140 6.70 14.12 30.56
CA GLU A 140 5.61 13.16 30.44
C GLU A 140 5.11 13.15 28.99
N TYR A 141 4.56 12.02 28.56
CA TYR A 141 4.05 11.86 27.19
C TYR A 141 2.58 11.49 27.27
N GLY A 142 1.76 12.14 26.45
CA GLY A 142 0.38 11.76 26.20
C GLY A 142 0.13 11.57 24.71
N MET A 143 -1.05 11.07 24.37
CA MET A 143 -1.53 10.95 23.00
C MET A 143 -2.81 11.77 22.90
N GLU A 144 -3.04 12.38 21.75
CA GLU A 144 -4.34 12.96 21.44
C GLU A 144 -5.38 11.85 21.21
N GLU A 145 -6.64 12.16 21.52
CA GLU A 145 -7.74 11.22 21.26
C GLU A 145 -7.91 11.03 19.75
N ILE A 146 -7.91 9.77 19.33
CA ILE A 146 -8.12 9.40 17.93
C ILE A 146 -9.63 9.21 17.74
N GLU A 147 -10.30 10.20 17.14
CA GLU A 147 -11.74 10.16 16.88
C GLU A 147 -12.12 9.09 15.85
N ASP A 148 -11.27 8.86 14.85
CA ASP A 148 -11.53 7.90 13.78
C ASP A 148 -11.27 6.45 14.22
N GLU A 149 -12.34 5.67 14.33
CA GLU A 149 -12.32 4.27 14.78
C GLU A 149 -11.41 3.41 13.89
N ALA A 150 -11.40 3.65 12.57
CA ALA A 150 -10.54 2.95 11.63
C ALA A 150 -9.04 3.19 11.90
N THR A 151 -8.66 4.45 12.11
CA THR A 151 -7.28 4.84 12.46
C THR A 151 -6.89 4.31 13.84
N ARG A 152 -7.81 4.31 14.80
CA ARG A 152 -7.58 3.73 16.13
C ARG A 152 -7.32 2.23 16.04
N LYS A 153 -8.16 1.47 15.33
CA LYS A 153 -7.97 0.03 15.12
C LYS A 153 -6.62 -0.24 14.45
N LEU A 154 -6.28 0.53 13.42
CA LEU A 154 -4.99 0.43 12.74
C LEU A 154 -3.80 0.65 13.69
N PHE A 155 -3.88 1.69 14.53
CA PHE A 155 -2.85 1.98 15.53
C PHE A 155 -2.69 0.84 16.55
N GLU A 156 -3.81 0.33 17.09
CA GLU A 156 -3.80 -0.78 18.05
C GLU A 156 -3.22 -2.07 17.46
N VAL A 157 -3.47 -2.35 16.18
CA VAL A 157 -2.90 -3.50 15.47
C VAL A 157 -1.38 -3.37 15.32
N LEU A 158 -0.89 -2.18 14.99
CA LEU A 158 0.54 -1.95 14.72
C LEU A 158 1.39 -1.81 15.99
N MET A 159 0.77 -1.56 17.14
CA MET A 159 1.44 -1.37 18.42
C MET A 159 1.42 -2.61 19.33
N LYS A 160 0.86 -3.73 18.85
CA LYS A 160 0.95 -5.05 19.48
C LYS A 160 2.26 -5.74 19.13
#